data_AF-A0A954XIA7-F1
#
_entry.id   AF-A0A954XIA7-F1
#
_cell.length_a   1.000
_cell.length_b   1.000
_cell.length_c   1.000
_cell.angle_alpha   90.00
_cell.angle_beta   90.00
_cell.angle_gamma   90.00
#
_symmetry.space_group_name_H-M   'P 1'
#
loop_
_entity.id
_entity.type
_entity.pdbx_description
1 polymer ?
#
loop_
_entity_poly.entity_id
_entity_poly.type
_entity_poly.pdbx_seq_one_letter_code
_entity_poly.pdbx_strand_id
1 'polypeptide(L)'
;YSPEELLPLCRIEGVPLVYDVHHHRCHRDRLSIKAATDAAIGTWDREPLFHISSPLEGWDGPKPERHHDYIDPGDFPSQWRKLAITVEVEAKAKERAVRQLAADLRRR
;
A
#
# COMPACT_ATOMS: atom_id res chain seq x y z
N TYR A 1 -7.38 -12.00 -2.26
CA TYR A 1 -8.48 -11.16 -2.70
C TYR A 1 -7.93 -9.83 -3.16
N SER A 2 -8.44 -9.31 -4.27
CA SER A 2 -8.10 -7.98 -4.77
C SER A 2 -8.98 -6.89 -4.11
N PRO A 3 -8.64 -5.60 -4.26
CA PRO A 3 -9.53 -4.52 -3.86
C PRO A 3 -10.93 -4.59 -4.48
N GLU A 4 -11.05 -4.90 -5.78
CA GLU A 4 -12.33 -5.07 -6.48
C GLU A 4 -13.23 -6.14 -5.80
N GLU A 5 -12.63 -7.23 -5.31
CA GLU A 5 -13.37 -8.29 -4.59
C GLU A 5 -13.79 -7.88 -3.17
N LEU A 6 -12.93 -7.12 -2.46
CA LEU A 6 -13.15 -6.77 -1.05
C LEU A 6 -14.02 -5.52 -0.85
N LEU A 7 -13.94 -4.53 -1.75
CA LEU A 7 -14.66 -3.27 -1.63
C LEU A 7 -16.19 -3.43 -1.47
N PRO A 8 -16.89 -4.31 -2.21
CA PRO A 8 -18.31 -4.54 -2.01
C PRO A 8 -18.63 -5.01 -0.59
N LEU A 9 -17.84 -5.96 -0.07
CA LEU A 9 -18.02 -6.49 1.29
C LEU A 9 -17.79 -5.39 2.34
N CYS A 10 -16.70 -4.64 2.23
CA CYS A 10 -16.40 -3.51 3.13
C CYS A 10 -17.57 -2.50 3.20
N ARG A 11 -18.18 -2.19 2.05
CA ARG A 11 -19.31 -1.26 1.98
C ARG A 11 -20.60 -1.82 2.58
N ILE A 12 -20.88 -3.11 2.35
CA ILE A 12 -22.08 -3.78 2.88
C ILE A 12 -22.00 -3.86 4.41
N GLU A 13 -20.84 -4.27 4.93
CA GLU A 13 -20.64 -4.47 6.37
C GLU A 13 -20.28 -3.17 7.11
N GLY A 14 -20.03 -2.07 6.39
CA GLY A 14 -19.59 -0.80 6.98
C GLY A 14 -18.22 -0.89 7.64
N VAL A 15 -17.33 -1.77 7.16
CA VAL A 15 -15.98 -1.95 7.69
C VAL A 15 -14.93 -1.32 6.77
N PRO A 16 -13.85 -0.74 7.31
CA PRO A 16 -12.83 -0.13 6.47
C PRO A 16 -11.99 -1.14 5.69
N LEU A 17 -11.59 -0.78 4.48
CA LEU A 17 -10.56 -1.47 3.71
C LEU A 17 -9.19 -0.87 4.01
N VAL A 18 -8.34 -1.64 4.69
CA VAL A 18 -6.90 -1.37 4.75
C VAL A 18 -6.32 -1.72 3.38
N TYR A 19 -6.04 -0.69 2.58
CA TYR A 19 -5.50 -0.90 1.25
C TYR A 19 -4.01 -1.19 1.30
N ASP A 20 -3.63 -2.34 0.74
CA ASP A 20 -2.25 -2.75 0.56
C ASP A 20 -1.87 -2.65 -0.92
N VAL A 21 -0.97 -1.72 -1.22
CA VAL A 21 -0.56 -1.50 -2.62
C VAL A 21 0.40 -2.58 -3.13
N HIS A 22 1.16 -3.23 -2.24
CA HIS A 22 2.06 -4.32 -2.61
C HIS A 22 1.25 -5.55 -3.05
N HIS A 23 0.28 -5.96 -2.22
CA HIS A 23 -0.61 -7.05 -2.56
C HIS A 23 -1.45 -6.78 -3.81
N HIS A 24 -1.90 -5.54 -4.02
CA HIS A 24 -2.61 -5.19 -5.25
C HIS A 24 -1.70 -5.28 -6.50
N ARG A 25 -0.41 -4.92 -6.38
CA ARG A 25 0.54 -5.11 -7.50
C ARG A 25 0.80 -6.58 -7.81
N CYS A 26 0.86 -7.44 -6.79
CA CYS A 26 1.02 -8.90 -6.93
C CYS A 26 -0.24 -9.58 -7.46
N HIS A 27 -1.43 -9.12 -7.05
CA HIS A 27 -2.73 -9.67 -7.45
C HIS A 27 -3.62 -8.56 -8.04
N ARG A 28 -3.33 -8.22 -9.29
CA ARG A 28 -3.95 -7.11 -10.01
C ARG A 28 -5.40 -7.40 -10.35
N ASP A 29 -6.23 -6.37 -10.24
CA ASP A 29 -7.57 -6.35 -10.80
C ASP A 29 -7.72 -5.21 -11.81
N ARG A 30 -8.97 -4.79 -12.09
CA ARG A 30 -9.29 -3.72 -13.06
C ARG A 30 -9.08 -2.32 -12.51
N LEU A 31 -8.92 -2.16 -11.20
CA LEU A 31 -8.74 -0.87 -10.57
C LEU A 31 -7.29 -0.40 -10.74
N SER A 32 -7.13 0.85 -11.15
CA SER A 32 -5.84 1.51 -10.99
C SER A 32 -5.51 1.67 -9.51
N ILE A 33 -4.23 1.82 -9.17
CA ILE A 33 -3.81 2.13 -7.78
C ILE A 33 -4.55 3.37 -7.26
N LYS A 34 -4.75 4.39 -8.11
CA LYS A 34 -5.52 5.59 -7.75
C LYS A 34 -6.99 5.25 -7.44
N ALA A 35 -7.65 4.49 -8.31
CA ALA A 35 -9.05 4.11 -8.11
C ALA A 35 -9.25 3.25 -6.86
N ALA A 36 -8.36 2.29 -6.62
CA ALA A 36 -8.36 1.47 -5.40
C ALA A 36 -8.08 2.32 -4.15
N THR A 37 -7.13 3.26 -4.22
CA THR A 37 -6.86 4.22 -3.14
C THR A 37 -8.10 5.05 -2.80
N ASP A 38 -8.71 5.70 -3.80
CA ASP A 38 -9.88 6.56 -3.60
C ASP A 38 -11.07 5.76 -3.05
N ALA A 39 -11.29 4.55 -3.57
CA ALA A 39 -12.35 3.66 -3.11
C ALA A 39 -12.12 3.17 -1.67
N ALA A 40 -10.87 2.85 -1.31
CA ALA A 40 -10.51 2.45 0.04
C ALA A 40 -10.72 3.60 1.03
N ILE A 41 -10.28 4.83 0.71
CA ILE A 41 -10.53 6.02 1.56
C ILE A 41 -12.03 6.16 1.86
N GLY A 42 -12.89 5.97 0.86
CA GLY A 42 -14.34 6.06 1.02
C GLY A 42 -14.97 5.02 1.94
N THR A 43 -14.21 4.04 2.44
CA THR A 43 -14.66 3.05 3.44
C THR A 43 -14.30 3.42 4.88
N TRP A 44 -13.56 4.51 5.10
CA TRP A 44 -13.17 4.98 6.43
C TRP A 44 -13.99 6.20 6.86
N ASP A 45 -14.31 6.27 8.16
CA ASP A 45 -14.93 7.43 8.83
C ASP A 45 -13.91 8.23 9.67
N ARG A 46 -12.64 7.83 9.62
CA ARG A 46 -11.47 8.39 10.31
C ARG A 46 -10.26 8.34 9.39
N GLU A 47 -9.10 8.77 9.87
CA GLU A 47 -7.85 8.67 9.10
C GLU A 47 -7.60 7.22 8.62
N PRO A 48 -7.48 6.98 7.29
CA PRO A 48 -7.22 5.66 6.74
C PRO A 48 -5.83 5.13 7.10
N LEU A 49 -5.75 3.81 7.31
CA LEU A 49 -4.49 3.07 7.42
C LEU A 49 -4.26 2.25 6.15
N PHE A 50 -3.12 2.42 5.50
CA PHE A 50 -2.69 1.67 4.31
C PHE A 50 -1.34 0.98 4.52
N HIS A 51 -1.07 -0.08 3.78
CA HIS A 51 0.17 -0.84 3.85
C HIS A 51 1.05 -0.61 2.62
N ILE A 52 2.36 -0.60 2.84
CA ILE A 52 3.37 -0.61 1.78
C ILE A 52 4.45 -1.64 2.04
N SER A 53 4.83 -2.34 0.98
CA SER A 53 6.01 -3.20 0.92
C SER A 53 6.68 -3.10 -0.45
N SER A 54 7.88 -3.68 -0.55
CA SER A 54 8.63 -3.86 -1.79
C SER A 54 9.10 -5.31 -1.91
N PRO A 55 9.16 -5.88 -3.13
CA PRO A 55 9.57 -7.27 -3.33
C PRO A 55 11.04 -7.49 -3.00
N LEU A 56 11.34 -8.54 -2.22
CA LEU A 56 12.69 -8.92 -1.78
C LEU A 56 13.66 -9.11 -2.94
N GLU A 57 13.16 -9.67 -4.04
CA GLU A 57 13.95 -10.03 -5.22
C GLU A 57 13.56 -9.17 -6.44
N GLY A 58 12.93 -8.00 -6.21
CA GLY A 58 12.43 -7.14 -7.27
C GLY A 58 11.13 -7.64 -7.91
N TRP A 59 10.49 -6.77 -8.71
CA TRP A 59 9.22 -7.09 -9.38
C TRP A 59 9.35 -8.18 -10.45
N ASP A 60 10.54 -8.35 -11.03
CA ASP A 60 10.86 -9.42 -12.00
C ASP A 60 11.39 -10.70 -11.33
N GLY A 61 11.46 -10.71 -9.99
CA GLY A 61 11.88 -11.87 -9.21
C GLY A 61 10.82 -12.98 -9.15
N PRO A 62 11.20 -14.21 -8.73
CA PRO A 62 10.30 -15.37 -8.77
C PRO A 62 9.18 -15.33 -7.73
N LYS A 63 9.32 -14.50 -6.68
CA LYS A 63 8.41 -14.41 -5.53
C LYS A 63 8.21 -12.95 -5.10
N PRO A 64 7.55 -12.12 -5.94
CA PRO A 64 7.38 -10.70 -5.68
C PRO A 64 6.55 -10.41 -4.42
N GLU A 65 5.77 -11.37 -3.93
CA GLU A 65 5.02 -11.27 -2.68
C GLU A 65 5.92 -11.23 -1.43
N ARG A 66 7.18 -11.66 -1.50
CA ARG A 66 8.09 -11.66 -0.34
C ARG A 66 8.57 -10.25 -0.04
N HIS A 67 8.40 -9.81 1.20
CA HIS A 67 8.81 -8.46 1.60
C HIS A 67 10.33 -8.33 1.72
N HIS A 68 10.86 -7.23 1.19
CA HIS A 68 12.24 -6.80 1.32
C HIS A 68 12.53 -6.24 2.74
N ASP A 69 13.80 -6.02 3.04
CA ASP A 69 14.23 -5.41 4.31
C ASP A 69 13.86 -3.93 4.40
N TYR A 70 13.80 -3.26 3.25
CA TYR A 70 13.53 -1.83 3.06
C TYR A 70 12.54 -1.61 1.92
N ILE A 71 11.97 -0.41 1.84
CA ILE A 71 11.03 0.00 0.79
C ILE A 71 11.78 0.73 -0.32
N ASP A 72 11.51 0.40 -1.58
CA ASP A 72 11.89 1.22 -2.73
C ASP A 72 10.99 2.47 -2.77
N PRO A 73 11.54 3.71 -2.73
CA PRO A 73 10.73 4.92 -2.82
C PRO A 73 9.90 5.05 -4.11
N GLY A 74 10.25 4.31 -5.17
CA GLY A 74 9.46 4.18 -6.40
C GLY A 74 8.17 3.37 -6.21
N ASP A 75 8.12 2.49 -5.22
CA ASP A 75 6.92 1.74 -4.86
C ASP A 75 5.94 2.58 -4.03
N PHE A 76 6.36 3.75 -3.51
CA PHE A 76 5.47 4.65 -2.80
C PHE A 76 4.56 5.40 -3.80
N PRO A 77 3.23 5.20 -3.78
CA PRO A 77 2.36 5.79 -4.77
C PRO A 77 2.37 7.32 -4.70
N SER A 78 2.59 8.01 -5.82
CA SER A 78 2.74 9.46 -5.85
C SER A 78 1.49 10.20 -5.36
N GLN A 79 0.29 9.67 -5.64
CA GLN A 79 -0.95 10.25 -5.13
C GLN A 79 -1.05 10.23 -3.60
N TRP A 80 -0.38 9.29 -2.91
CA TRP A 80 -0.43 9.22 -1.44
C TRP A 80 0.29 10.38 -0.76
N ARG A 81 1.24 11.04 -1.44
CA ARG A 81 2.01 12.16 -0.87
C ARG A 81 1.16 13.36 -0.45
N LYS A 82 -0.06 13.48 -0.98
CA LYS A 82 -0.97 14.61 -0.71
C LYS A 82 -2.18 14.20 0.14
N LEU A 83 -2.24 12.94 0.59
CA LEU A 83 -3.36 12.43 1.37
C LEU A 83 -3.05 12.53 2.86
N ALA A 84 -4.08 12.78 3.66
CA ALA A 84 -4.04 12.59 5.10
C ALA A 84 -4.34 11.12 5.41
N ILE A 85 -3.30 10.28 5.40
CA ILE A 85 -3.36 8.84 5.68
C ILE A 85 -2.18 8.43 6.55
N THR A 86 -2.36 7.36 7.31
CA THR A 86 -1.27 6.63 7.95
C THR A 86 -0.82 5.50 7.03
N VAL A 87 0.49 5.41 6.79
CA VAL A 87 1.09 4.32 6.00
C VAL A 87 1.92 3.42 6.92
N GLU A 88 1.48 2.19 7.10
CA GLU A 88 2.24 1.13 7.77
C GLU A 88 3.28 0.56 6.81
N VAL A 89 4.54 0.55 7.26
CA VAL A 89 5.68 0.05 6.49
C VAL A 89 5.93 -1.41 6.85
N GLU A 90 5.58 -2.32 5.95
CA GLU A 90 5.70 -3.76 6.13
C GLU A 90 7.04 -4.30 5.61
N ALA A 91 8.14 -3.88 6.24
CA ALA A 91 9.49 -4.28 5.86
C ALA A 91 10.22 -5.00 7.01
N LYS A 92 11.16 -5.89 6.68
CA LYS A 92 11.85 -6.70 7.71
C LYS A 92 12.80 -5.89 8.60
N ALA A 93 13.35 -4.78 8.12
CA ALA A 93 14.19 -3.89 8.92
C ALA A 93 13.38 -2.95 9.84
N LYS A 94 12.05 -3.10 9.91
CA LYS A 94 11.18 -2.43 10.88
C LYS A 94 11.37 -0.91 10.93
N GLU A 95 11.68 -0.34 12.09
CA GLU A 95 11.82 1.11 12.28
C GLU A 95 12.94 1.73 11.45
N ARG A 96 13.95 0.94 11.05
CA ARG A 96 15.00 1.42 10.15
C ARG A 96 14.44 1.68 8.75
N ALA A 97 13.55 0.82 8.26
CA ALA A 97 12.88 1.01 6.98
C ALA A 97 11.97 2.24 7.00
N VAL A 98 11.24 2.48 8.10
CA VAL A 98 10.43 3.69 8.28
C VAL A 98 11.30 4.95 8.19
N ARG A 99 12.42 4.99 8.93
CA ARG A 99 13.34 6.15 8.93
C ARG A 99 13.94 6.41 7.56
N GLN A 100 14.36 5.35 6.86
CA GLN A 100 14.94 5.45 5.52
C GLN A 100 13.91 5.96 4.51
N LEU A 101 12.73 5.34 4.45
CA LEU A 101 11.66 5.75 3.54
C LEU A 101 11.26 7.21 3.78
N ALA A 102 11.10 7.63 5.04
CA ALA A 102 10.79 9.02 5.36
C ALA A 102 11.89 10.00 4.89
N ALA A 103 13.16 9.62 4.98
CA ALA A 103 14.26 10.42 4.44
C ALA A 103 14.25 10.48 2.91
N ASP A 104 13.97 9.36 2.24
CA ASP A 104 13.90 9.29 0.79
C ASP A 104 12.73 10.09 0.21
N LEU A 105 11.57 10.05 0.86
CA LEU A 105 10.39 10.79 0.43
C LEU A 105 10.53 12.31 0.62
N ARG A 106 11.31 12.77 1.62
CA ARG A 106 11.60 14.20 1.81
C ARG A 106 12.57 14.78 0.79
N ARG A 107 13.44 13.95 0.19
CA ARG A 107 14.45 14.36 -0.79
C ARG A 107 13.93 14.47 -2.23
N ARG A 108 12.70 14.00 -2.47
CA ARG A 108 12.05 13.94 -3.78
C ARG A 108 10.80 14.80 -3.78
#